data_AF-A0A6A2WLB8-F1
#
_entry.id   AF-A0A6A2WLB8-F1
#
_cell.length_a   1.000
_cell.length_b   1.000
_cell.length_c   1.000
_cell.angle_alpha   90.00
_cell.angle_beta   90.00
_cell.angle_gamma   90.00
#
_symmetry.space_group_name_H-M   'P 1'
#
loop_
_entity.id
_entity.type
_entity.pdbx_description
1 polymer ?
#
loop_
_entity_poly.entity_id
_entity_poly.type
_entity_poly.pdbx_seq_one_letter_code
_entity_poly.pdbx_strand_id
1 'polypeptide(L)'
;MDEELLQKSEGRIRSGITRAVFMEEVTRVSSMAVTFAEMALLQYLLQVVSLMMAGHLRELALSGFEPWLIDTYMLHFKQMGYASGLEILCGQAYGAQEYQKVGSYTYCAIISVLPIFLPICLVWIFMDKLLVLIGQDPQIAMVACKYATWLIPAFFGHWLVLLAQCDTARNLHEILIIVRENPYPCPGGRFRQHQGVLLVRDSFYRNGNLPNSKLETSLISVCFTTTSVHFYIPFGISAAASTRVSNELGAENPQAVQLTAVAVMALTVAESVVASTIIFCCCYVFGYAYSNEKEIVDGVIKMVPLLCFSIIMDSYHAVLGEELGGSGAYINAEEENKKEEMRNHDVDDATTVTLDT
;
A
#
# COMPACT_ATOMS: atom_id res chain seq x y z
N MET A 1 32.05 33.21 -31.66
CA MET A 1 30.94 32.50 -32.33
C MET A 1 30.95 31.01 -31.99
N ASP A 2 32.12 30.36 -31.92
CA ASP A 2 32.22 28.94 -31.55
C ASP A 2 32.03 28.65 -30.04
N GLU A 3 32.42 29.59 -29.17
CA GLU A 3 32.25 29.47 -27.70
C GLU A 3 30.78 29.58 -27.25
N GLU A 4 30.00 30.46 -27.88
CA GLU A 4 28.54 30.56 -27.68
C GLU A 4 27.80 29.34 -28.24
N LEU A 5 28.27 28.75 -29.34
CA LEU A 5 27.71 27.52 -29.89
C LEU A 5 28.06 26.30 -29.04
N LEU A 6 29.23 26.27 -28.41
CA LEU A 6 29.63 25.25 -27.43
C LEU A 6 28.85 25.37 -26.13
N GLN A 7 28.66 26.57 -25.57
CA GLN A 7 27.80 26.74 -24.39
C GLN A 7 26.33 26.41 -24.68
N LYS A 8 25.84 26.70 -25.89
CA LYS A 8 24.49 26.36 -26.33
C LYS A 8 24.35 24.86 -26.65
N SER A 9 25.42 24.17 -27.05
CA SER A 9 25.43 22.71 -27.23
C SER A 9 25.58 21.99 -25.90
N GLU A 10 26.45 22.43 -25.00
CA GLU A 10 26.58 21.94 -23.63
C GLU A 10 25.31 22.17 -22.82
N GLY A 11 24.68 23.35 -22.93
CA GLY A 11 23.38 23.62 -22.31
C GLY A 11 22.26 22.74 -22.86
N ARG A 12 22.30 22.42 -24.16
CA ARG A 12 21.34 21.53 -24.83
C ARG A 12 21.60 20.05 -24.53
N ILE A 13 22.85 19.64 -24.34
CA ILE A 13 23.28 18.31 -23.90
C ILE A 13 22.92 18.13 -22.42
N ARG A 14 23.17 19.13 -21.56
CA ARG A 14 22.78 19.13 -20.15
C ARG A 14 21.26 19.08 -19.99
N SER A 15 20.49 19.84 -20.79
CA SER A 15 19.01 19.75 -20.78
C SER A 15 18.46 18.46 -21.40
N GLY A 16 19.15 17.91 -22.40
CA GLY A 16 18.80 16.64 -23.04
C GLY A 16 19.05 15.44 -22.14
N ILE A 17 20.12 15.49 -21.34
CA ILE A 17 20.45 14.50 -20.30
C ILE A 17 19.46 14.60 -19.13
N THR A 18 18.98 15.79 -18.74
CA THR A 18 17.98 15.90 -17.65
C THR A 18 16.60 15.32 -18.02
N ARG A 19 16.07 15.60 -19.22
CA ARG A 19 14.75 15.08 -19.62
C ARG A 19 14.78 13.58 -19.89
N ALA A 20 15.87 13.07 -20.49
CA ALA A 20 16.03 11.65 -20.75
C ALA A 20 16.11 10.86 -19.43
N VAL A 21 16.93 11.30 -18.48
CA VAL A 21 17.08 10.67 -17.16
C VAL A 21 15.79 10.73 -16.35
N PHE A 22 15.07 11.87 -16.39
CA PHE A 22 13.74 11.97 -15.79
C PHE A 22 12.74 11.01 -16.42
N MET A 23 12.70 10.92 -17.76
CA MET A 23 11.78 10.03 -18.46
C MET A 23 12.11 8.55 -18.21
N GLU A 24 13.39 8.22 -18.07
CA GLU A 24 13.83 6.90 -17.67
C GLU A 24 13.33 6.55 -16.27
N GLU A 25 13.46 7.47 -15.31
CA GLU A 25 12.94 7.26 -13.96
C GLU A 25 11.42 7.11 -13.94
N VAL A 26 10.70 7.96 -14.67
CA VAL A 26 9.25 7.84 -14.85
C VAL A 26 8.88 6.48 -15.46
N THR A 27 9.65 5.97 -16.41
CA THR A 27 9.41 4.67 -17.04
C THR A 27 9.64 3.52 -16.06
N ARG A 28 10.69 3.59 -15.24
CA ARG A 28 10.97 2.59 -14.19
C ARG A 28 9.88 2.57 -13.14
N VAL A 29 9.55 3.72 -12.57
CA VAL A 29 8.49 3.88 -11.56
C VAL A 29 7.14 3.42 -12.11
N SER A 30 6.76 3.87 -13.31
CA SER A 30 5.47 3.49 -13.92
C SER A 30 5.39 2.00 -14.23
N SER A 31 6.46 1.36 -14.70
CA SER A 31 6.48 -0.08 -14.93
C SER A 31 6.23 -0.86 -13.64
N MET A 32 6.85 -0.46 -12.52
CA MET A 32 6.63 -1.10 -11.22
C MET A 32 5.24 -0.80 -10.68
N ALA A 33 4.76 0.44 -10.83
CA ALA A 33 3.45 0.87 -10.37
C ALA A 33 2.32 0.08 -11.05
N VAL A 34 2.45 -0.19 -12.35
CA VAL A 34 1.51 -1.05 -13.09
C VAL A 34 1.47 -2.46 -12.50
N THR A 35 2.62 -3.06 -12.19
CA THR A 35 2.66 -4.39 -11.57
C THR A 35 1.97 -4.41 -10.21
N PHE A 36 2.24 -3.42 -9.35
CA PHE A 36 1.58 -3.33 -8.04
C PHE A 36 0.07 -3.06 -8.15
N ALA A 37 -0.33 -2.17 -9.05
CA ALA A 37 -1.74 -1.86 -9.30
C ALA A 37 -2.50 -3.06 -9.88
N GLU A 38 -1.91 -3.79 -10.81
CA GLU A 38 -2.49 -5.01 -11.38
C GLU A 38 -2.71 -6.08 -10.30
N MET A 39 -1.69 -6.34 -9.47
CA MET A 39 -1.80 -7.30 -8.37
C MET A 39 -2.92 -6.90 -7.39
N ALA A 40 -3.00 -5.61 -7.05
CA ALA A 40 -4.04 -5.11 -6.14
C ALA A 40 -5.44 -5.19 -6.75
N LEU A 41 -5.58 -4.89 -8.05
CA LEU A 41 -6.84 -4.98 -8.77
C LEU A 41 -7.32 -6.43 -8.92
N LEU A 42 -6.41 -7.37 -9.23
CA LEU A 42 -6.73 -8.80 -9.31
C LEU A 42 -7.20 -9.33 -7.95
N GLN A 43 -6.54 -8.90 -6.87
CA GLN A 43 -6.94 -9.24 -5.51
C GLN A 43 -8.35 -8.69 -5.18
N TYR A 44 -8.65 -7.47 -5.61
CA TYR A 44 -9.99 -6.89 -5.45
C TYR A 44 -11.05 -7.66 -6.24
N LEU A 45 -10.77 -7.97 -7.51
CA LEU A 45 -11.70 -8.70 -8.38
C LEU A 45 -12.03 -10.09 -7.83
N LEU A 46 -11.06 -10.77 -7.21
CA LEU A 46 -11.29 -12.05 -6.53
C LEU A 46 -12.35 -11.93 -5.42
N GLN A 47 -12.32 -10.83 -4.65
CA GLN A 47 -13.31 -10.58 -3.60
C GLN A 47 -14.68 -10.27 -4.19
N VAL A 48 -14.74 -9.47 -5.26
CA VAL A 48 -16.00 -9.12 -5.96
C VAL A 48 -16.66 -10.37 -6.55
N VAL A 49 -15.91 -11.23 -7.25
CA VAL A 49 -16.43 -12.48 -7.82
C VAL A 49 -16.96 -13.39 -6.72
N SER A 50 -16.23 -13.50 -5.60
CA SER A 50 -16.67 -14.29 -4.45
C SER A 50 -17.99 -13.77 -3.86
N LEU A 51 -18.14 -12.45 -3.74
CA LEU A 51 -19.37 -11.80 -3.28
C LEU A 51 -20.53 -12.04 -4.25
N MET A 52 -20.30 -11.93 -5.57
CA MET A 52 -21.32 -12.18 -6.59
C MET A 52 -21.79 -13.63 -6.56
N MET A 53 -20.87 -14.59 -6.39
CA MET A 53 -21.22 -16.01 -6.25
C MET A 53 -21.99 -16.28 -4.96
N ALA A 54 -21.62 -15.64 -3.85
CA ALA A 54 -22.33 -15.74 -2.58
C ALA A 54 -23.73 -15.11 -2.63
N GLY A 55 -23.92 -14.02 -3.38
CA GLY A 55 -25.22 -13.35 -3.57
C GLY A 55 -26.25 -14.19 -4.33
N HIS A 56 -25.83 -15.18 -5.11
CA HIS A 56 -26.75 -16.15 -5.73
C HIS A 56 -27.18 -17.27 -4.78
N LEU A 57 -26.50 -17.42 -3.64
CA LEU A 57 -26.91 -18.31 -2.55
C LEU A 57 -27.85 -17.51 -1.62
N ARG A 58 -28.85 -18.18 -1.04
CA ARG A 58 -29.93 -17.60 -0.20
C ARG A 58 -29.48 -16.42 0.68
N GLU A 59 -30.40 -15.49 0.97
CA GLU A 59 -30.19 -14.28 1.80
C GLU A 59 -29.36 -14.50 3.09
N LEU A 60 -29.51 -15.66 3.74
CA LEU A 60 -28.73 -16.06 4.93
C LEU A 60 -27.21 -16.20 4.68
N ALA A 61 -26.81 -16.63 3.48
CA ALA A 61 -25.40 -16.74 3.08
C ALA A 61 -24.79 -15.35 2.87
N LEU A 62 -25.56 -14.42 2.29
CA LEU A 62 -25.13 -13.04 2.08
C LEU A 62 -24.95 -12.31 3.41
N SER A 63 -25.92 -12.42 4.33
CA SER A 63 -25.86 -11.80 5.66
C SER A 63 -24.72 -12.34 6.54
N GLY A 64 -24.27 -13.58 6.32
CA GLY A 64 -23.10 -14.14 7.00
C GLY A 64 -21.76 -13.71 6.39
N PHE A 65 -21.75 -13.35 5.11
CA PHE A 65 -20.55 -12.94 4.36
C PHE A 65 -20.16 -11.47 4.60
N GLU A 66 -21.14 -10.57 4.76
CA GLU A 66 -20.90 -9.14 5.01
C GLU A 66 -20.08 -8.84 6.30
N PRO A 67 -20.40 -9.43 7.48
CA PRO A 67 -19.58 -9.25 8.68
C PRO A 67 -18.16 -9.80 8.51
N TRP A 68 -18.02 -10.93 7.80
CA TRP A 68 -16.72 -11.55 7.49
C TRP A 68 -15.85 -10.66 6.60
N LEU A 69 -16.44 -10.03 5.58
CA LEU A 69 -15.73 -9.09 4.71
C LEU A 69 -15.13 -7.96 5.54
N ILE A 70 -15.90 -7.35 6.44
CA ILE A 70 -15.44 -6.23 7.27
C ILE A 70 -14.25 -6.64 8.15
N ASP A 71 -14.32 -7.78 8.84
CA ASP A 71 -13.22 -8.28 9.66
C ASP A 71 -11.96 -8.61 8.83
N THR A 72 -12.16 -9.15 7.63
CA THR A 72 -11.10 -9.45 6.67
C THR A 72 -10.44 -8.17 6.13
N TYR A 73 -11.22 -7.12 5.83
CA TYR A 73 -10.72 -5.81 5.42
C TYR A 73 -9.88 -5.17 6.52
N MET A 74 -10.35 -5.17 7.78
CA MET A 74 -9.62 -4.60 8.92
C MET A 74 -8.29 -5.30 9.18
N LEU A 75 -8.22 -6.59 8.82
CA LEU A 75 -7.01 -7.38 8.93
C LEU A 75 -6.08 -7.24 7.71
N HIS A 76 -6.65 -6.97 6.53
CA HIS A 76 -6.06 -6.28 5.36
C HIS A 76 -5.06 -5.19 5.75
N PHE A 77 -5.54 -4.19 6.48
CA PHE A 77 -4.74 -3.01 6.81
C PHE A 77 -3.56 -3.32 7.76
N LYS A 78 -3.70 -4.32 8.64
CA LYS A 78 -2.60 -4.73 9.53
C LYS A 78 -1.49 -5.44 8.75
N GLN A 79 -1.84 -6.20 7.72
CA GLN A 79 -0.90 -6.89 6.82
C GLN A 79 -0.03 -5.91 6.05
N MET A 80 -0.66 -4.90 5.49
CA MET A 80 -0.01 -3.83 4.73
C MET A 80 1.08 -3.12 5.56
N GLY A 81 0.81 -2.90 6.86
CA GLY A 81 1.80 -2.34 7.78
C GLY A 81 3.05 -3.21 7.93
N TYR A 82 2.93 -4.53 8.13
CA TYR A 82 4.10 -5.41 8.22
C TYR A 82 4.89 -5.48 6.91
N ALA A 83 4.18 -5.55 5.79
CA ALA A 83 4.80 -5.58 4.46
C ALA A 83 5.56 -4.27 4.16
N SER A 84 5.01 -3.12 4.52
CA SER A 84 5.66 -1.82 4.27
C SER A 84 7.00 -1.65 5.00
N GLY A 85 7.16 -2.20 6.21
CA GLY A 85 8.45 -2.19 6.89
C GLY A 85 9.48 -3.11 6.29
N LEU A 86 9.02 -4.28 5.82
CA LEU A 86 9.88 -5.22 5.12
C LEU A 86 10.35 -4.63 3.79
N GLU A 87 9.47 -3.92 3.07
CA GLU A 87 9.80 -3.25 1.81
C GLU A 87 10.98 -2.28 1.93
N ILE A 88 11.00 -1.48 2.99
CA ILE A 88 12.09 -0.54 3.25
C ILE A 88 13.40 -1.29 3.54
N LEU A 89 13.38 -2.24 4.48
CA LEU A 89 14.58 -2.99 4.89
C LEU A 89 15.15 -3.80 3.73
N CYS A 90 14.31 -4.52 3.00
CA CYS A 90 14.69 -5.28 1.81
C CYS A 90 15.13 -4.36 0.67
N GLY A 91 14.47 -3.22 0.48
CA GLY A 91 14.86 -2.21 -0.51
C GLY A 91 16.26 -1.65 -0.27
N GLN A 92 16.54 -1.23 0.96
CA GLN A 92 17.85 -0.71 1.34
C GLN A 92 18.95 -1.77 1.20
N ALA A 93 18.73 -2.99 1.71
CA ALA A 93 19.71 -4.07 1.56
C ALA A 93 19.97 -4.41 0.08
N TYR A 94 18.95 -4.37 -0.76
CA TYR A 94 19.12 -4.58 -2.20
C TYR A 94 19.89 -3.45 -2.89
N GLY A 95 19.61 -2.20 -2.52
CA GLY A 95 20.38 -1.04 -2.97
C GLY A 95 21.85 -1.13 -2.61
N ALA A 96 22.14 -1.59 -1.38
CA ALA A 96 23.49 -1.81 -0.86
C ALA A 96 24.18 -3.07 -1.42
N GLN A 97 23.51 -3.80 -2.35
CA GLN A 97 23.97 -5.08 -2.90
C GLN A 97 24.16 -6.21 -1.85
N GLU A 98 23.54 -6.07 -0.68
CA GLU A 98 23.58 -7.05 0.41
C GLU A 98 22.44 -8.07 0.26
N TYR A 99 22.39 -8.77 -0.87
CA TYR A 99 21.27 -9.65 -1.22
C TYR A 99 21.00 -10.76 -0.18
N GLN A 100 22.03 -11.20 0.55
CA GLN A 100 21.87 -12.18 1.64
C GLN A 100 20.97 -11.68 2.78
N LYS A 101 20.99 -10.38 3.07
CA LYS A 101 20.15 -9.79 4.12
C LYS A 101 18.69 -9.72 3.72
N VAL A 102 18.39 -9.56 2.43
CA VAL A 102 17.01 -9.57 1.89
C VAL A 102 16.30 -10.88 2.25
N GLY A 103 16.93 -12.03 1.97
CA GLY A 103 16.37 -13.33 2.33
C GLY A 103 16.17 -13.49 3.85
N SER A 104 17.16 -13.05 4.65
CA SER A 104 17.06 -13.08 6.11
C SER A 104 15.88 -12.24 6.61
N TYR A 105 15.71 -11.00 6.12
CA TYR A 105 14.58 -10.14 6.49
C TYR A 105 13.23 -10.79 6.17
N THR A 106 13.09 -11.42 5.00
CA THR A 106 11.85 -12.10 4.61
C THR A 106 11.54 -13.27 5.55
N TYR A 107 12.55 -14.07 5.95
CA TYR A 107 12.34 -15.13 6.93
C TYR A 107 11.91 -14.62 8.30
N CYS A 108 12.55 -13.56 8.78
CA CYS A 108 12.18 -12.90 10.03
C CYS A 108 10.73 -12.46 10.03
N ALA A 109 10.30 -11.85 8.92
CA ALA A 109 8.93 -11.38 8.76
C ALA A 109 7.95 -12.56 8.81
N ILE A 110 8.23 -13.65 8.08
CA ILE A 110 7.41 -14.86 8.13
C ILE A 110 7.32 -15.42 9.56
N ILE A 111 8.46 -15.58 10.23
CA ILE A 111 8.51 -16.16 11.59
C ILE A 111 7.83 -15.24 12.62
N SER A 112 8.00 -13.93 12.52
CA SER A 112 7.40 -12.95 13.43
C SER A 112 5.89 -12.80 13.24
N VAL A 113 5.38 -13.05 12.02
CA VAL A 113 3.95 -12.98 11.70
C VAL A 113 3.20 -14.26 12.09
N LEU A 114 3.85 -15.43 12.05
CA LEU A 114 3.25 -16.70 12.48
C LEU A 114 2.54 -16.66 13.85
N PRO A 115 3.15 -16.15 14.95
CA PRO A 115 2.47 -16.05 16.24
C PRO A 115 1.35 -15.02 16.27
N ILE A 116 1.33 -14.03 15.36
CA ILE A 116 0.23 -13.06 15.21
C ILE A 116 -0.94 -13.69 14.45
N PHE A 117 -0.65 -14.60 13.51
CA PHE A 117 -1.67 -15.35 12.75
C PHE A 117 -2.49 -16.29 13.64
N LEU A 118 -1.87 -16.93 14.64
CA LEU A 118 -2.56 -17.86 15.55
C LEU A 118 -3.76 -17.26 16.32
N PRO A 119 -3.65 -16.10 17.00
CA PRO A 119 -4.79 -15.50 17.71
C PRO A 119 -5.88 -15.04 16.74
N ILE A 120 -5.53 -14.63 15.52
CA ILE A 120 -6.52 -14.30 14.47
C ILE A 120 -7.35 -15.54 14.11
N CYS A 121 -6.68 -16.66 13.82
CA CYS A 121 -7.36 -17.92 13.53
C CYS A 121 -8.28 -18.34 14.68
N LEU A 122 -7.82 -18.14 15.93
CA LEU A 122 -8.62 -18.43 17.11
C LEU A 122 -9.87 -17.56 17.19
N VAL A 123 -9.76 -16.25 16.92
CA VAL A 123 -10.91 -15.34 16.84
C VAL A 123 -11.90 -15.78 15.75
N TRP A 124 -11.41 -16.20 14.58
CA TRP A 124 -12.25 -16.66 13.46
C TRP A 124 -12.98 -17.97 13.77
N ILE A 125 -12.34 -18.89 14.51
CA ILE A 125 -12.97 -20.15 14.97
C ILE A 125 -14.11 -19.87 15.97
N PHE A 126 -13.99 -18.82 16.80
CA PHE A 126 -15.00 -18.42 17.79
C PHE A 126 -15.92 -17.29 17.32
N MET A 127 -15.94 -17.02 16.01
CA MET A 127 -16.68 -15.91 15.42
C MET A 127 -18.19 -16.04 15.66
N ASP A 128 -18.73 -17.26 15.70
CA ASP A 128 -20.13 -17.54 16.00
C ASP A 128 -20.53 -16.98 17.38
N LYS A 129 -19.70 -17.18 18.41
CA LYS A 129 -19.97 -16.69 19.76
C LYS A 129 -19.79 -15.18 19.87
N LEU A 130 -18.81 -14.62 19.15
CA LEU A 130 -18.56 -13.18 19.14
C LEU A 130 -19.70 -12.41 18.47
N LEU A 131 -20.20 -12.90 17.34
CA LEU A 131 -21.33 -12.30 16.63
C LEU A 131 -22.61 -12.36 17.47
N VAL A 132 -22.89 -13.50 18.11
CA VAL A 132 -24.02 -13.64 19.02
C VAL A 132 -23.90 -12.68 20.21
N LEU A 133 -22.68 -12.47 20.74
CA LEU A 133 -22.41 -11.51 21.82
C LEU A 133 -22.69 -10.06 21.40
N ILE A 134 -22.45 -9.73 20.14
CA ILE A 134 -22.73 -8.41 19.53
C ILE A 134 -24.24 -8.24 19.23
N GLY A 135 -25.04 -9.30 19.40
CA GLY A 135 -26.49 -9.29 19.20
C GLY A 135 -26.94 -9.71 17.80
N GLN A 136 -26.07 -10.37 17.01
CA GLN A 136 -26.45 -10.94 15.71
C GLN A 136 -27.26 -12.22 15.87
N ASP A 137 -28.08 -12.52 14.85
CA ASP A 137 -28.90 -13.73 14.81
C ASP A 137 -28.00 -14.99 14.87
N PRO A 138 -28.33 -15.99 15.72
CA PRO A 138 -27.52 -17.21 15.85
C PRO A 138 -27.31 -18.00 14.55
N GLN A 139 -28.27 -17.95 13.60
CA GLN A 139 -28.14 -18.62 12.31
C GLN A 139 -27.14 -17.87 11.41
N ILE A 140 -27.19 -16.54 11.40
CA ILE A 140 -26.23 -15.70 10.66
C ILE A 140 -24.82 -15.90 11.20
N ALA A 141 -24.68 -15.90 12.53
CA ALA A 141 -23.40 -16.10 13.22
C ALA A 141 -22.76 -17.47 12.90
N MET A 142 -23.57 -18.52 12.84
CA MET A 142 -23.11 -19.87 12.49
C MET A 142 -22.61 -19.95 11.04
N VAL A 143 -23.35 -19.35 10.11
CA VAL A 143 -22.97 -19.33 8.70
C VAL A 143 -21.68 -18.53 8.50
N ALA A 144 -21.56 -17.36 9.12
CA ALA A 144 -20.37 -16.52 9.07
C ALA A 144 -19.12 -17.25 9.61
N CYS A 145 -19.24 -17.93 10.76
CA CYS A 145 -18.16 -18.73 11.34
C CYS A 145 -17.70 -19.87 10.41
N LYS A 146 -18.66 -20.54 9.75
CA LYS A 146 -18.33 -21.58 8.77
C LYS A 146 -17.55 -20.98 7.59
N TYR A 147 -17.97 -19.85 7.03
CA TYR A 147 -17.19 -19.17 5.98
C TYR A 147 -15.79 -18.78 6.44
N ALA A 148 -15.68 -18.14 7.61
CA ALA A 148 -14.40 -17.71 8.17
C ALA A 148 -13.43 -18.89 8.34
N THR A 149 -13.90 -20.02 8.87
CA THR A 149 -13.07 -21.22 9.08
C THR A 149 -12.53 -21.79 7.78
N TRP A 150 -13.33 -21.80 6.70
CA TRP A 150 -12.90 -22.30 5.39
C TRP A 150 -11.90 -21.38 4.69
N LEU A 151 -11.87 -20.10 5.05
CA LEU A 151 -10.98 -19.09 4.47
C LEU A 151 -9.63 -18.99 5.17
N ILE A 152 -9.45 -19.64 6.34
CA ILE A 152 -8.16 -19.65 7.07
C ILE A 152 -6.97 -20.06 6.17
N PRO A 153 -7.03 -21.14 5.37
CA PRO A 153 -5.91 -21.52 4.50
C PRO A 153 -5.63 -20.51 3.38
N ALA A 154 -6.68 -19.97 2.76
CA ALA A 154 -6.56 -18.95 1.71
C ALA A 154 -5.93 -17.66 2.28
N PHE A 155 -6.33 -17.32 3.50
CA PHE A 155 -5.80 -16.18 4.24
C PHE A 155 -4.31 -16.34 4.57
N PHE A 156 -3.89 -17.52 5.05
CA PHE A 156 -2.47 -17.85 5.24
C PHE A 156 -1.66 -17.74 3.92
N GLY A 157 -2.22 -18.26 2.82
CA GLY A 157 -1.60 -18.16 1.50
C GLY A 157 -1.43 -16.71 1.04
N HIS A 158 -2.44 -15.87 1.22
CA HIS A 158 -2.37 -14.45 0.88
C HIS A 158 -1.29 -13.72 1.69
N TRP A 159 -1.19 -13.99 3.00
CA TRP A 159 -0.13 -13.46 3.85
C TRP A 159 1.28 -13.83 3.37
N LEU A 160 1.50 -15.10 3.04
CA LEU A 160 2.80 -15.56 2.54
C LEU A 160 3.15 -14.91 1.20
N VAL A 161 2.17 -14.79 0.30
CA VAL A 161 2.36 -14.13 -1.00
C VAL A 161 2.66 -12.65 -0.81
N LEU A 162 1.96 -11.95 0.09
CA LEU A 162 2.21 -10.54 0.37
C LEU A 162 3.63 -10.31 0.92
N LEU A 163 4.11 -11.19 1.79
CA LEU A 163 5.49 -11.14 2.28
C LEU A 163 6.50 -11.42 1.16
N ALA A 164 6.16 -12.28 0.20
CA ALA A 164 6.98 -12.54 -0.98
C ALA A 164 6.87 -11.44 -2.06
N GLN A 165 5.80 -10.65 -2.09
CA GLN A 165 5.63 -9.54 -3.04
C GLN A 165 6.65 -8.42 -2.81
N CYS A 166 7.11 -8.24 -1.57
CA CYS A 166 8.27 -7.40 -1.23
C CYS A 166 9.53 -7.75 -2.07
N ASP A 167 9.64 -9.01 -2.49
CA ASP A 167 10.77 -9.54 -3.27
C ASP A 167 10.45 -9.70 -4.77
N THR A 168 9.17 -9.76 -5.18
CA THR A 168 8.74 -10.19 -6.54
C THR A 168 9.03 -9.17 -7.65
N ALA A 169 9.32 -7.91 -7.33
CA ALA A 169 9.81 -6.93 -8.31
C ALA A 169 11.28 -7.16 -8.72
N ARG A 170 11.97 -8.14 -8.11
CA ARG A 170 13.41 -8.40 -8.26
C ARG A 170 13.57 -9.86 -8.69
N ASN A 171 14.47 -10.14 -9.63
CA ASN A 171 14.51 -11.39 -10.41
C ASN A 171 14.32 -12.68 -9.57
N LEU A 172 13.30 -13.48 -9.90
CA LEU A 172 12.86 -14.70 -9.22
C LEU A 172 13.96 -15.77 -9.04
N HIS A 173 14.99 -15.78 -9.90
CA HIS A 173 16.04 -16.80 -9.92
C HIS A 173 17.12 -16.60 -8.85
N GLU A 174 17.44 -15.36 -8.47
CA GLU A 174 18.46 -15.08 -7.45
C GLU A 174 17.92 -15.22 -6.03
N ILE A 175 16.63 -14.92 -5.84
CA ILE A 175 15.93 -14.99 -4.55
C ILE A 175 15.83 -16.43 -4.04
N LEU A 176 15.56 -17.40 -4.93
CA LEU A 176 15.40 -18.82 -4.57
C LEU A 176 16.69 -19.47 -4.04
N ILE A 177 17.85 -18.96 -4.43
CA ILE A 177 19.17 -19.44 -3.98
C ILE A 177 19.47 -18.90 -2.58
N ILE A 178 19.22 -17.61 -2.34
CA ILE A 178 19.54 -16.93 -1.07
C ILE A 178 18.59 -17.38 0.05
N VAL A 179 17.31 -17.58 -0.28
CA VAL A 179 16.29 -18.07 0.65
C VAL A 179 16.69 -19.42 1.23
N ARG A 180 17.39 -20.30 0.49
CA ARG A 180 17.75 -21.62 1.00
C ARG A 180 18.84 -21.64 2.07
N GLU A 181 19.63 -20.57 2.25
CA GLU A 181 20.93 -20.65 2.94
C GLU A 181 21.03 -20.05 4.36
N ASN A 182 20.07 -19.26 4.88
CA ASN A 182 20.25 -18.67 6.22
C ASN A 182 18.95 -18.32 7.00
N PRO A 183 18.74 -18.86 8.22
CA PRO A 183 17.62 -18.51 9.08
C PRO A 183 18.06 -17.76 10.37
N TYR A 184 17.96 -16.44 10.42
CA TYR A 184 18.10 -15.66 11.66
C TYR A 184 16.98 -14.60 11.77
N PRO A 185 16.53 -14.20 12.99
CA PRO A 185 15.39 -13.29 13.21
C PRO A 185 15.75 -11.78 13.29
N CYS A 186 14.81 -10.90 12.94
CA CYS A 186 14.98 -9.43 12.87
C CYS A 186 14.02 -8.65 13.78
N PRO A 187 14.35 -7.38 14.13
CA PRO A 187 13.58 -6.55 15.04
C PRO A 187 12.44 -5.80 14.34
N GLY A 188 11.29 -5.71 15.02
CA GLY A 188 10.01 -5.24 14.48
C GLY A 188 9.86 -3.71 14.38
N GLY A 189 9.33 -3.27 13.24
CA GLY A 189 8.90 -1.88 13.00
C GLY A 189 7.44 -1.62 13.40
N ARG A 190 7.14 -0.39 13.84
CA ARG A 190 5.82 0.05 14.33
C ARG A 190 5.13 0.89 13.25
N PHE A 191 4.00 0.43 12.71
CA PHE A 191 3.32 1.06 11.56
C PHE A 191 2.03 1.83 11.91
N ARG A 192 1.82 2.94 11.19
CA ARG A 192 0.80 3.97 11.39
C ARG A 192 -0.02 4.14 10.10
N GLN A 193 -1.14 3.45 9.96
CA GLN A 193 -2.10 3.64 8.86
C GLN A 193 -3.54 3.44 9.37
N HIS A 194 -3.88 4.09 10.49
CA HIS A 194 -5.11 3.81 11.25
C HIS A 194 -6.29 4.76 10.93
N GLN A 195 -6.11 5.80 10.10
CA GLN A 195 -7.03 6.95 10.10
C GLN A 195 -8.09 7.00 8.97
N GLY A 196 -7.83 6.51 7.76
CA GLY A 196 -8.77 6.71 6.63
C GLY A 196 -10.05 5.87 6.69
N VAL A 197 -9.94 4.58 6.97
CA VAL A 197 -11.05 3.61 6.88
C VAL A 197 -12.02 3.72 8.06
N LEU A 198 -11.50 4.10 9.23
CA LEU A 198 -12.31 4.25 10.45
C LEU A 198 -13.30 5.42 10.32
N LEU A 199 -12.87 6.52 9.70
CA LEU A 199 -13.71 7.71 9.49
C LEU A 199 -14.87 7.45 8.51
N VAL A 200 -14.63 6.63 7.49
CA VAL A 200 -15.66 6.28 6.50
C VAL A 200 -16.67 5.28 7.07
N ARG A 201 -16.21 4.28 7.82
CA ARG A 201 -17.08 3.36 8.56
C ARG A 201 -17.98 4.12 9.55
N ASP A 202 -17.40 5.04 10.31
CA ASP A 202 -18.18 5.87 11.25
C ASP A 202 -19.13 6.84 10.55
N SER A 203 -18.88 7.21 9.29
CA SER A 203 -19.81 8.00 8.48
C SER A 203 -20.98 7.15 7.97
N PHE A 204 -20.74 5.91 7.55
CA PHE A 204 -21.80 4.97 7.15
C PHE A 204 -22.75 4.66 8.32
N TYR A 205 -22.22 4.39 9.52
CA TYR A 205 -23.05 4.14 10.71
C TYR A 205 -23.85 5.37 11.17
N ARG A 206 -23.32 6.59 11.00
CA ARG A 206 -24.03 7.81 11.38
C ARG A 206 -25.15 8.19 10.40
N ASN A 207 -25.00 7.85 9.12
CA ASN A 207 -25.99 8.23 8.09
C ASN A 207 -27.19 7.27 8.00
N GLY A 208 -27.14 6.10 8.65
CA GLY A 208 -28.31 5.23 8.81
C GLY A 208 -29.49 5.85 9.59
N ASN A 209 -29.26 7.00 10.24
CA ASN A 209 -30.23 7.68 11.11
C ASN A 209 -30.84 8.96 10.49
N LEU A 210 -30.59 9.22 9.20
CA LEU A 210 -31.10 10.38 8.48
C LEU A 210 -32.50 10.11 7.87
N PRO A 211 -33.32 11.17 7.67
CA PRO A 211 -34.72 11.04 7.27
C PRO A 211 -34.95 10.35 5.91
N ASN A 212 -33.91 10.27 5.05
CA ASN A 212 -33.88 9.50 3.80
C ASN A 212 -32.70 8.50 3.78
N SER A 213 -32.58 7.69 4.84
CA SER A 213 -31.45 6.78 5.05
C SER A 213 -31.12 5.88 3.85
N LYS A 214 -32.12 5.43 3.07
CA LYS A 214 -31.89 4.64 1.85
C LYS A 214 -31.13 5.40 0.76
N LEU A 215 -31.57 6.61 0.43
CA LEU A 215 -30.95 7.43 -0.62
C LEU A 215 -29.50 7.75 -0.25
N GLU A 216 -29.27 8.25 0.95
CA GLU A 216 -27.94 8.68 1.38
C GLU A 216 -26.97 7.51 1.52
N THR A 217 -27.43 6.36 2.03
CA THR A 217 -26.62 5.13 2.10
C THR A 217 -26.21 4.69 0.70
N SER A 218 -27.11 4.72 -0.28
CA SER A 218 -26.79 4.42 -1.68
C SER A 218 -25.78 5.42 -2.26
N LEU A 219 -25.97 6.72 -2.05
CA LEU A 219 -25.03 7.75 -2.56
C LEU A 219 -23.62 7.59 -1.98
N ILE A 220 -23.53 7.34 -0.67
CA ILE A 220 -22.25 7.12 0.03
C ILE A 220 -21.61 5.82 -0.46
N SER A 221 -22.39 4.76 -0.64
CA SER A 221 -21.88 3.48 -1.17
C SER A 221 -21.28 3.68 -2.56
N VAL A 222 -21.96 4.41 -3.47
CA VAL A 222 -21.42 4.72 -4.80
C VAL A 222 -20.11 5.50 -4.68
N CYS A 223 -20.07 6.57 -3.91
CA CYS A 223 -18.85 7.37 -3.72
C CYS A 223 -17.70 6.51 -3.15
N PHE A 224 -17.98 5.71 -2.12
CA PHE A 224 -16.98 4.88 -1.46
C PHE A 224 -16.43 3.78 -2.38
N THR A 225 -17.29 3.08 -3.11
CA THR A 225 -16.85 2.08 -4.09
C THR A 225 -15.98 2.73 -5.17
N THR A 226 -16.33 3.94 -5.61
CA THR A 226 -15.55 4.67 -6.62
C THR A 226 -14.16 5.04 -6.11
N THR A 227 -14.08 5.65 -4.92
CA THR A 227 -12.80 6.00 -4.30
C THR A 227 -11.95 4.75 -4.03
N SER A 228 -12.59 3.65 -3.61
CA SER A 228 -11.89 2.39 -3.34
C SER A 228 -11.27 1.78 -4.60
N VAL A 229 -12.01 1.77 -5.72
CA VAL A 229 -11.48 1.28 -7.01
C VAL A 229 -10.37 2.17 -7.52
N HIS A 230 -10.54 3.49 -7.40
CA HIS A 230 -9.51 4.46 -7.77
C HIS A 230 -8.22 4.25 -6.98
N PHE A 231 -8.32 4.03 -5.67
CA PHE A 231 -7.18 3.93 -4.75
C PHE A 231 -6.11 2.89 -5.13
N TYR A 232 -6.45 1.87 -5.92
CA TYR A 232 -5.47 0.88 -6.37
C TYR A 232 -4.39 1.44 -7.30
N ILE A 233 -4.68 2.51 -8.06
CA ILE A 233 -3.71 3.17 -8.93
C ILE A 233 -2.68 3.98 -8.12
N PRO A 234 -3.06 4.95 -7.27
CA PRO A 234 -2.11 5.67 -6.43
C PRO A 234 -1.43 4.76 -5.42
N PHE A 235 -2.07 3.66 -4.97
CA PHE A 235 -1.39 2.62 -4.20
C PHE A 235 -0.22 2.00 -4.98
N GLY A 236 -0.41 1.64 -6.26
CA GLY A 236 0.67 1.10 -7.07
C GLY A 236 1.83 2.08 -7.26
N ILE A 237 1.51 3.36 -7.49
CA ILE A 237 2.52 4.45 -7.57
C ILE A 237 3.28 4.58 -6.25
N SER A 238 2.57 4.53 -5.13
CA SER A 238 3.14 4.64 -3.78
C SER A 238 4.10 3.49 -3.48
N ALA A 239 3.69 2.23 -3.71
CA ALA A 239 4.56 1.07 -3.55
C ALA A 239 5.80 1.13 -4.47
N ALA A 240 5.62 1.56 -5.72
CA ALA A 240 6.76 1.76 -6.62
C ALA A 240 7.74 2.83 -6.12
N ALA A 241 7.21 3.93 -5.57
CA ALA A 241 8.00 4.99 -4.95
C ALA A 241 8.77 4.47 -3.73
N SER A 242 8.11 3.76 -2.81
CA SER A 242 8.70 3.14 -1.63
C SER A 242 9.87 2.22 -2.00
N THR A 243 9.67 1.31 -2.95
CA THR A 243 10.73 0.43 -3.43
C THR A 243 11.88 1.19 -4.09
N ARG A 244 11.60 2.15 -5.00
CA ARG A 244 12.66 2.90 -5.70
C ARG A 244 13.46 3.76 -4.73
N VAL A 245 12.80 4.53 -3.86
CA VAL A 245 13.46 5.35 -2.83
C VAL A 245 14.31 4.45 -1.93
N SER A 246 13.77 3.35 -1.42
CA SER A 246 14.51 2.44 -0.54
C SER A 246 15.75 1.85 -1.22
N ASN A 247 15.66 1.47 -2.50
CA ASN A 247 16.81 1.00 -3.28
C ASN A 247 17.88 2.09 -3.48
N GLU A 248 17.48 3.31 -3.87
CA GLU A 248 18.44 4.40 -4.09
C GLU A 248 19.06 4.90 -2.77
N LEU A 249 18.33 4.79 -1.65
CA LEU A 249 18.85 5.05 -0.31
C LEU A 249 19.91 4.01 0.09
N GLY A 250 19.65 2.72 -0.15
CA GLY A 250 20.62 1.66 0.08
C GLY A 250 21.87 1.78 -0.80
N ALA A 251 21.72 2.31 -2.01
CA ALA A 251 22.83 2.59 -2.93
C ALA A 251 23.55 3.93 -2.63
N GLU A 252 23.16 4.64 -1.57
CA GLU A 252 23.70 5.94 -1.16
C GLU A 252 23.65 7.02 -2.27
N ASN A 253 22.56 7.02 -3.07
CA ASN A 253 22.38 7.94 -4.20
C ASN A 253 21.29 9.00 -3.94
N PRO A 254 21.60 10.11 -3.25
CA PRO A 254 20.61 11.11 -2.88
C PRO A 254 20.01 11.86 -4.08
N GLN A 255 20.76 11.95 -5.19
CA GLN A 255 20.26 12.60 -6.41
C GLN A 255 19.14 11.77 -7.06
N ALA A 256 19.29 10.45 -7.10
CA ALA A 256 18.26 9.56 -7.63
C ALA A 256 17.02 9.48 -6.72
N VAL A 257 17.19 9.63 -5.40
CA VAL A 257 16.05 9.76 -4.47
C VAL A 257 15.23 11.01 -4.80
N GLN A 258 15.88 12.17 -4.97
CA GLN A 258 15.20 13.42 -5.36
C GLN A 258 14.52 13.29 -6.74
N LEU A 259 15.18 12.63 -7.70
CA LEU A 259 14.59 12.40 -9.02
C LEU A 259 13.35 11.51 -8.94
N THR A 260 13.41 10.43 -8.16
CA THR A 260 12.29 9.52 -7.89
C THR A 260 11.12 10.28 -7.27
N ALA A 261 11.37 11.11 -6.25
CA ALA A 261 10.35 11.93 -5.60
C ALA A 261 9.62 12.85 -6.60
N VAL A 262 10.37 13.55 -7.45
CA VAL A 262 9.78 14.44 -8.48
C VAL A 262 9.01 13.64 -9.54
N ALA A 263 9.54 12.49 -9.97
CA ALA A 263 8.88 11.63 -10.95
C ALA A 263 7.54 11.06 -10.42
N VAL A 264 7.55 10.58 -9.18
CA VAL A 264 6.37 10.05 -8.49
C VAL A 264 5.33 11.16 -8.30
N MET A 265 5.71 12.32 -7.81
CA MET A 265 4.79 13.46 -7.66
C MET A 265 4.16 13.88 -9.00
N ALA A 266 4.94 13.90 -10.07
CA ALA A 266 4.44 14.20 -11.41
C ALA A 266 3.44 13.14 -11.90
N LEU A 267 3.71 11.85 -11.66
CA LEU A 267 2.80 10.75 -12.00
C LEU A 267 1.48 10.83 -11.21
N THR A 268 1.54 11.12 -9.90
CA THR A 268 0.37 11.27 -9.02
C THR A 268 -0.51 12.44 -9.43
N VAL A 269 0.09 13.58 -9.78
CA VAL A 269 -0.65 14.75 -10.29
C VAL A 269 -1.32 14.41 -11.62
N ALA A 270 -0.59 13.77 -12.54
CA ALA A 270 -1.12 13.42 -13.85
C ALA A 270 -2.30 12.43 -13.74
N GLU A 271 -2.15 11.38 -12.94
CA GLU A 271 -3.16 10.36 -12.70
C GLU A 271 -4.42 10.94 -12.07
N SER A 272 -4.30 11.68 -10.97
CA SER A 272 -5.44 12.25 -10.26
C SER A 272 -6.23 13.26 -11.10
N VAL A 273 -5.55 14.04 -11.96
CA VAL A 273 -6.17 14.94 -12.94
C VAL A 273 -6.94 14.15 -14.00
N VAL A 274 -6.32 13.10 -14.55
CA VAL A 274 -6.97 12.25 -15.57
C VAL A 274 -8.20 11.55 -14.98
N ALA A 275 -8.08 10.91 -13.82
CA ALA A 275 -9.17 10.23 -13.14
C ALA A 275 -10.32 11.18 -12.81
N SER A 276 -10.03 12.34 -12.22
CA SER A 276 -11.04 13.35 -11.89
C SER A 276 -11.74 13.88 -13.12
N THR A 277 -11.00 14.13 -14.20
CA THR A 277 -11.58 14.62 -15.47
C THR A 277 -12.50 13.58 -16.09
N ILE A 278 -12.09 12.29 -16.10
CA ILE A 278 -12.92 11.20 -16.63
C ILE A 278 -14.23 11.09 -15.84
N ILE A 279 -14.18 11.08 -14.51
CA ILE A 279 -15.37 10.98 -13.66
C ILE A 279 -16.27 12.20 -13.84
N PHE A 280 -15.69 13.39 -13.93
CA PHE A 280 -16.45 14.63 -14.13
C PHE A 280 -17.14 14.66 -15.49
N CYS A 281 -16.44 14.32 -16.58
CA CYS A 281 -17.00 14.29 -17.93
C CYS A 281 -18.05 13.19 -18.10
N CYS A 282 -17.85 12.03 -17.47
CA CYS A 282 -18.75 10.89 -17.56
C CYS A 282 -19.85 10.90 -16.50
N CYS A 283 -19.98 11.95 -15.67
CA CYS A 283 -20.83 11.98 -14.47
C CYS A 283 -22.29 11.52 -14.71
N TYR A 284 -22.87 11.85 -15.87
CA TYR A 284 -24.22 11.41 -16.23
C TYR A 284 -24.32 9.92 -16.52
N VAL A 285 -23.36 9.35 -17.26
CA VAL A 285 -23.31 7.92 -17.58
C VAL A 285 -22.91 7.12 -16.33
N PHE A 286 -22.03 7.71 -15.53
CA PHE A 286 -21.50 7.14 -14.30
C PHE A 286 -22.60 6.83 -13.28
N GLY A 287 -23.54 7.75 -13.04
CA GLY A 287 -24.66 7.50 -12.12
C GLY A 287 -25.52 6.29 -12.55
N TYR A 288 -25.77 6.14 -13.86
CA TYR A 288 -26.53 5.02 -14.41
C TYR A 288 -25.79 3.67 -14.35
N ALA A 289 -24.46 3.67 -14.16
CA ALA A 289 -23.72 2.44 -13.94
C ALA A 289 -24.05 1.78 -12.59
N TYR A 290 -24.54 2.56 -11.62
CA TYR A 290 -24.86 2.08 -10.26
C TYR A 290 -26.35 1.93 -9.99
N SER A 291 -27.20 2.78 -10.57
CA SER A 291 -28.66 2.71 -10.33
C SER A 291 -29.47 3.19 -11.53
N ASN A 292 -30.65 2.59 -11.70
CA ASN A 292 -31.66 3.04 -12.67
C ASN A 292 -32.63 4.08 -12.06
N GLU A 293 -32.55 4.34 -10.75
CA GLU A 293 -33.41 5.30 -10.07
C GLU A 293 -32.87 6.73 -10.27
N LYS A 294 -33.68 7.58 -10.91
CA LYS A 294 -33.30 8.96 -11.22
C LYS A 294 -32.90 9.77 -10.00
N GLU A 295 -33.54 9.54 -8.85
CA GLU A 295 -33.23 10.23 -7.59
C GLU A 295 -31.80 9.91 -7.13
N ILE A 296 -31.34 8.66 -7.27
CA ILE A 296 -29.97 8.24 -6.95
C ILE A 296 -29.00 8.83 -7.98
N VAL A 297 -29.32 8.74 -9.27
CA VAL A 297 -28.47 9.27 -10.35
C VAL A 297 -28.24 10.78 -10.20
N ASP A 298 -29.30 11.55 -9.96
CA ASP A 298 -29.23 13.00 -9.76
C ASP A 298 -28.45 13.35 -8.47
N GLY A 299 -28.56 12.52 -7.43
CA GLY A 299 -27.77 12.66 -6.21
C GLY A 299 -26.28 12.41 -6.45
N VAL A 300 -25.92 11.36 -7.21
CA VAL A 300 -24.52 11.06 -7.57
C VAL A 300 -23.92 12.23 -8.36
N ILE A 301 -24.64 12.74 -9.38
CA ILE A 301 -24.17 13.86 -10.21
C ILE A 301 -23.84 15.09 -9.36
N LYS A 302 -24.66 15.41 -8.33
CA LYS A 302 -24.40 16.53 -7.42
C LYS A 302 -23.18 16.31 -6.52
N MET A 303 -22.85 15.06 -6.21
CA MET A 303 -21.71 14.68 -5.36
C MET A 303 -20.40 14.53 -6.14
N VAL A 304 -20.44 14.40 -7.47
CA VAL A 304 -19.24 14.22 -8.31
C VAL A 304 -18.14 15.27 -8.07
N PRO A 305 -18.42 16.59 -7.94
CA PRO A 305 -17.36 17.56 -7.66
C PRO A 305 -16.63 17.29 -6.34
N LEU A 306 -17.37 16.88 -5.30
CA LEU A 306 -16.80 16.50 -4.00
C LEU A 306 -16.00 15.20 -4.11
N LEU A 307 -16.48 14.25 -4.92
CA LEU A 307 -15.79 12.99 -5.20
C LEU A 307 -14.45 13.23 -5.92
N CYS A 308 -14.42 14.08 -6.94
CA CYS A 308 -13.18 14.47 -7.62
C CYS A 308 -12.17 15.10 -6.64
N PHE A 309 -12.64 15.98 -5.75
CA PHE A 309 -11.78 16.56 -4.72
C PHE A 309 -11.21 15.49 -3.76
N SER A 310 -12.03 14.53 -3.32
CA SER A 310 -11.58 13.40 -2.49
C SER A 310 -10.50 12.59 -3.19
N ILE A 311 -10.72 12.24 -4.46
CA ILE A 311 -9.78 11.48 -5.27
C ILE A 311 -8.41 12.16 -5.34
N ILE A 312 -8.38 13.47 -5.59
CA ILE A 312 -7.14 14.23 -5.63
C ILE A 312 -6.44 14.17 -4.26
N MET A 313 -7.16 14.47 -3.18
CA MET A 313 -6.60 14.43 -1.82
C MET A 313 -6.08 13.05 -1.44
N ASP A 314 -6.84 11.99 -1.71
CA ASP A 314 -6.48 10.61 -1.40
C ASP A 314 -5.22 10.17 -2.16
N SER A 315 -5.07 10.60 -3.42
CA SER A 315 -3.87 10.32 -4.25
C SER A 315 -2.61 10.93 -3.65
N TYR A 316 -2.68 12.20 -3.23
CA TYR A 316 -1.55 12.85 -2.56
C TYR A 316 -1.24 12.21 -1.21
N HIS A 317 -2.27 11.88 -0.43
CA HIS A 317 -2.10 11.26 0.89
C HIS A 317 -1.47 9.88 0.82
N ALA A 318 -1.84 9.06 -0.16
CA ALA A 318 -1.26 7.74 -0.36
C ALA A 318 0.27 7.83 -0.55
N VAL A 319 0.70 8.69 -1.48
CA VAL A 319 2.10 8.81 -1.90
C VAL A 319 2.98 9.49 -0.84
N LEU A 320 2.50 10.59 -0.24
CA LEU A 320 3.27 11.30 0.79
C LEU A 320 3.42 10.48 2.08
N GLY A 321 2.43 9.61 2.38
CA GLY A 321 2.44 8.78 3.58
C GLY A 321 3.60 7.79 3.61
N GLU A 322 3.92 7.18 2.47
CA GLU A 322 5.00 6.18 2.35
C GLU A 322 6.37 6.82 2.11
N GLU A 323 6.45 7.91 1.32
CA GLU A 323 7.71 8.64 1.04
C GLU A 323 8.38 9.17 2.31
N LEU A 324 7.58 9.66 3.27
CA LEU A 324 8.06 10.09 4.58
C LEU A 324 8.57 8.91 5.43
N GLY A 325 8.03 7.71 5.24
CA GLY A 325 8.52 6.48 5.88
C GLY A 325 9.91 6.08 5.39
N GLY A 326 10.14 6.14 4.08
CA GLY A 326 11.45 5.89 3.47
C GLY A 326 12.49 6.96 3.84
N SER A 327 12.11 8.24 3.80
CA SER A 327 12.99 9.36 4.19
C SER A 327 13.32 9.36 5.68
N GLY A 328 12.40 8.93 6.54
CA GLY A 328 12.65 8.76 7.98
C GLY A 328 13.71 7.69 8.27
N ALA A 329 13.80 6.65 7.45
CA ALA A 329 14.85 5.64 7.54
C ALA A 329 16.22 6.20 7.13
N TYR A 330 16.29 7.11 6.14
CA TYR A 330 17.53 7.80 5.76
C TYR A 330 18.09 8.65 6.90
N ILE A 331 17.23 9.44 7.57
CA ILE A 331 17.66 10.29 8.70
C ILE A 331 18.22 9.43 9.83
N ASN A 332 17.58 8.29 10.13
CA ASN A 332 18.06 7.37 11.16
C ASN A 332 19.39 6.71 10.77
N ALA A 333 19.55 6.31 9.51
CA ALA A 333 20.81 5.73 9.01
C ALA A 333 21.95 6.75 9.02
N GLU A 334 21.69 8.00 8.64
CA GLU A 334 22.68 9.09 8.72
C GLU A 334 23.06 9.41 10.18
N GLU A 335 22.10 9.30 11.11
CA GLU A 335 22.34 9.49 12.55
C GLU A 335 23.11 8.32 13.18
N GLU A 336 22.88 7.08 12.74
CA GLU A 336 23.67 5.91 13.13
C GLU A 336 25.09 5.98 12.57
N ASN A 337 25.26 6.34 11.30
CA ASN A 337 26.58 6.45 10.67
C ASN A 337 27.42 7.56 11.34
N LYS A 338 26.80 8.70 11.67
CA LYS A 338 27.44 9.75 12.50
C LYS A 338 27.81 9.26 13.90
N LYS A 339 26.99 8.43 14.54
CA LYS A 339 27.29 7.84 15.86
C LYS A 339 28.43 6.83 15.79
N GLU A 340 28.56 6.11 14.69
CA GLU A 340 29.62 5.14 14.46
C GLU A 340 30.95 5.82 14.11
N GLU A 341 30.94 6.88 13.30
CA GLU A 341 32.10 7.75 13.08
C GLU A 341 32.58 8.42 14.37
N MET A 342 31.67 8.96 15.20
CA MET A 342 32.04 9.52 16.50
C MET A 342 32.62 8.48 17.45
N ARG A 343 32.08 7.24 17.44
CA ARG A 343 32.60 6.15 18.27
C ARG A 343 33.99 5.70 17.82
N ASN A 344 34.26 5.68 16.52
CA ASN A 344 35.58 5.33 15.99
C ASN A 344 36.61 6.43 16.25
N HIS A 345 36.19 7.71 16.24
CA HIS A 345 37.06 8.84 16.58
C HIS A 345 37.46 8.85 18.07
N ASP A 346 36.53 8.53 18.99
CA ASP A 346 36.83 8.37 20.42
C ASP A 346 37.78 7.19 20.71
N VAL A 347 37.74 6.14 19.89
CA VAL A 347 38.64 4.98 20.02
C VAL A 347 40.06 5.32 19.53
N ASP A 348 40.20 6.10 18.46
CA ASP A 348 41.50 6.56 17.98
C ASP A 348 42.17 7.53 18.97
N ASP A 349 41.40 8.44 19.59
CA ASP A 349 41.92 9.33 20.64
C ASP A 349 42.33 8.56 21.91
N ALA A 350 41.56 7.55 22.32
CA ALA A 350 41.92 6.68 23.46
C ALA A 350 43.19 5.82 23.18
N THR A 351 43.41 5.44 21.92
CA THR A 351 44.59 4.67 21.50
C THR A 351 45.83 5.56 21.38
N THR A 352 45.66 6.83 21.06
CA THR A 352 46.76 7.81 20.99
C THR A 352 47.27 8.19 22.39
N VAL A 353 46.39 8.27 23.39
CA VAL A 353 46.76 8.57 24.78
C VAL A 353 47.49 7.42 25.48
N THR A 354 47.36 6.18 25.02
CA THR A 354 48.02 5.00 25.63
C THR A 354 49.40 4.69 25.07
N LEU A 355 49.83 5.35 23.99
CA LEU A 355 51.18 5.19 23.40
C LEU A 355 52.20 6.22 23.89
N ASP A 356 51.78 7.23 24.65
CA ASP A 356 52.63 8.31 25.21
C ASP A 356 52.94 8.16 26.72
N THR A 357 52.68 6.99 27.31
CA THR A 357 53.12 6.59 28.67
C THR A 357 53.94 5.33 28.64
#